data_AF-A0A1V3QJV3-F1
#
_entry.id   AF-A0A1V3QJV3-F1
#
_cell.length_a   1.000
_cell.length_b   1.000
_cell.length_c   1.000
_cell.angle_alpha   90.00
_cell.angle_beta   90.00
_cell.angle_gamma   90.00
#
_symmetry.space_group_name_H-M   'P 1'
#
loop_
_entity.id
_entity.type
_entity.pdbx_description
1 polymer ?
#
loop_
_entity_poly.entity_id
_entity_poly.type
_entity_poly.pdbx_seq_one_letter_code
_entity_poly.pdbx_strand_id
1 'polypeptide(L)'
;MGLLAWGTGSIAVMGIESAQAQDVRGLGYEALGTLTSKAGETETQFLDSIRAPIRAFIDRTGFEACAEIGQAPDGKSWGLILGSSHSHIGCAVVVGRVPSGMKPTGVTIHGHPALKRFSPNPNDKILLGAMGMDDYDILPLTRAAIDHFSPDDFAGGPGYLATPAGLLYQNGHPGSETVVKVSTAAL
;
A
#
# COMPACT_ATOMS: atom_id res chain seq x y z
N MET A 1 0.82 -16.83 44.79
CA MET A 1 0.18 -17.24 43.52
C MET A 1 -0.41 -15.99 42.88
N GLY A 2 0.33 -15.36 41.96
CA GLY A 2 -0.13 -14.17 41.24
C GLY A 2 -0.45 -14.55 39.80
N LEU A 3 -1.71 -14.46 39.40
CA LEU A 3 -2.09 -14.48 37.99
C LEU A 3 -1.99 -13.05 37.46
N LEU A 4 -1.07 -12.85 36.51
CA LEU A 4 -1.01 -11.67 35.66
C LEU A 4 -2.21 -11.69 34.72
N ALA A 5 -3.08 -10.69 34.86
CA ALA A 5 -4.15 -10.40 33.91
C ALA A 5 -3.53 -9.84 32.62
N TRP A 6 -3.80 -10.49 31.51
CA TRP A 6 -3.43 -10.00 30.18
C TRP A 6 -4.47 -8.97 29.76
N GLY A 7 -4.03 -7.72 29.66
CA GLY A 7 -4.86 -6.62 29.16
C GLY A 7 -5.20 -6.83 27.70
N THR A 8 -6.49 -6.92 27.40
CA THR A 8 -7.05 -6.85 26.05
C THR A 8 -6.88 -5.42 25.52
N GLY A 9 -5.70 -5.13 24.95
CA GLY A 9 -5.46 -3.91 24.20
C GLY A 9 -6.36 -3.88 22.97
N SER A 10 -7.47 -3.14 23.07
CA SER A 10 -8.35 -2.86 21.95
C SER A 10 -7.57 -2.05 20.91
N ILE A 11 -7.38 -2.61 19.72
CA ILE A 11 -6.95 -1.85 18.56
C ILE A 11 -8.14 -0.93 18.23
N ALA A 12 -8.03 0.35 18.57
CA ALA A 12 -8.94 1.35 18.05
C ALA A 12 -8.67 1.50 16.55
N VAL A 13 -9.33 0.67 15.74
CA VAL A 13 -9.53 0.93 14.32
C VAL A 13 -10.50 2.11 14.25
N MET A 14 -9.97 3.33 14.30
CA MET A 14 -10.78 4.50 14.02
C MET A 14 -11.23 4.43 12.56
N GLY A 15 -12.52 4.67 12.35
CA GLY A 15 -13.26 4.34 11.15
C GLY A 15 -12.62 4.83 9.85
N ILE A 16 -12.74 3.99 8.83
CA ILE A 16 -12.41 4.32 7.45
C ILE A 16 -13.54 5.22 6.93
N GLU A 17 -13.39 6.55 7.06
CA GLU A 17 -14.23 7.48 6.32
C GLU A 17 -13.70 7.58 4.88
N SER A 18 -14.50 7.13 3.92
CA SER A 18 -14.20 7.19 2.48
C SER A 18 -14.28 8.63 1.98
N ALA A 19 -13.13 9.30 1.89
CA ALA A 19 -13.04 10.58 1.19
C ALA A 19 -13.01 10.32 -0.33
N GLN A 20 -14.00 10.83 -1.07
CA GLN A 20 -14.02 10.72 -2.52
C GLN A 20 -12.74 11.29 -3.12
N ALA A 21 -12.10 10.51 -3.97
CA ALA A 21 -10.78 10.76 -4.49
C ALA A 21 -10.87 11.22 -5.95
N GLN A 22 -10.00 12.17 -6.30
CA GLN A 22 -9.90 12.75 -7.64
C GLN A 22 -9.45 11.70 -8.67
N ASP A 23 -10.04 11.78 -9.85
CA ASP A 23 -9.79 10.92 -11.00
C ASP A 23 -8.40 11.16 -11.59
N VAL A 24 -7.51 10.17 -11.50
CA VAL A 24 -6.15 10.27 -12.06
C VAL A 24 -6.21 9.77 -13.50
N ARG A 25 -6.35 10.67 -14.47
CA ARG A 25 -6.35 10.34 -15.92
C ARG A 25 -7.44 9.33 -16.33
N GLY A 26 -8.62 9.35 -15.70
CA GLY A 26 -9.68 8.36 -15.96
C GLY A 26 -9.56 7.10 -15.10
N LEU A 27 -8.49 6.96 -14.31
CA LEU A 27 -8.40 5.97 -13.25
C LEU A 27 -9.14 6.53 -12.02
N GLY A 28 -10.35 6.02 -11.80
CA GLY A 28 -11.04 6.23 -10.55
C GLY A 28 -10.13 5.81 -9.38
N TYR A 29 -9.83 6.75 -8.49
CA TYR A 29 -9.10 6.49 -7.26
C TYR A 29 -10.09 6.57 -6.09
N GLU A 30 -9.96 5.69 -5.11
CA GLU A 30 -10.73 5.70 -3.87
C GLU A 30 -9.79 5.89 -2.68
N ALA A 31 -10.11 6.78 -1.74
CA ALA A 31 -9.43 6.81 -0.46
C ALA A 31 -10.03 5.75 0.48
N LEU A 32 -9.18 4.83 0.92
CA LEU A 32 -9.48 3.74 1.85
C LEU A 32 -9.19 4.11 3.31
N GLY A 33 -8.79 5.35 3.59
CA GLY A 33 -8.61 5.86 4.95
C GLY A 33 -7.31 6.62 5.16
N THR A 34 -7.24 7.35 6.27
CA THR A 34 -6.05 8.08 6.71
C THR A 34 -5.42 7.36 7.90
N LEU A 35 -4.12 7.10 7.84
CA LEU A 35 -3.36 6.36 8.85
C LEU A 35 -2.20 7.22 9.33
N THR A 36 -1.97 7.28 10.64
CA THR A 36 -0.87 8.04 11.24
C THR A 36 -0.18 7.21 12.32
N SER A 37 1.13 7.38 12.46
CA SER A 37 1.93 6.66 13.43
C SER A 37 1.57 7.04 14.87
N LYS A 38 1.81 6.11 15.79
CA LYS A 38 1.78 6.39 17.22
C LYS A 38 2.97 7.28 17.61
N ALA A 39 2.85 7.95 18.76
CA ALA A 39 3.96 8.73 19.29
C ALA A 39 5.18 7.82 19.56
N GLY A 40 6.34 8.20 19.02
CA GLY A 40 7.60 7.46 19.17
C GLY A 40 7.75 6.23 18.28
N GLU A 41 6.76 5.93 17.44
CA GLU A 41 6.82 4.83 16.47
C GLU A 41 7.78 5.17 15.32
N THR A 42 8.69 4.26 15.00
CA THR A 42 9.59 4.43 13.84
C THR A 42 8.82 4.28 12.53
N GLU A 43 9.37 4.74 11.42
CA GLU A 43 8.79 4.55 10.09
C GLU A 43 8.47 3.08 9.82
N THR A 44 9.43 2.19 10.07
CA THR A 44 9.30 0.76 9.80
C THR A 44 8.28 0.08 10.71
N GLN A 45 8.12 0.52 11.96
CA GLN A 45 7.06 0.02 12.85
C GLN A 45 5.68 0.48 12.36
N PHE A 46 5.56 1.75 12.00
CA PHE A 46 4.33 2.31 11.46
C PHE A 46 3.90 1.58 10.18
N LEU A 47 4.81 1.43 9.21
CA LEU A 47 4.50 0.75 7.95
C LEU A 47 4.18 -0.74 8.15
N ASP A 48 4.82 -1.43 9.09
CA ASP A 48 4.49 -2.83 9.37
C ASP A 48 3.10 -2.95 9.99
N SER A 49 2.69 -1.97 10.81
CA SER A 49 1.31 -1.91 11.31
C SER A 49 0.27 -1.70 10.19
N ILE A 50 0.65 -1.01 9.11
CA ILE A 50 -0.21 -0.74 7.93
C ILE A 50 -0.26 -1.94 6.98
N ARG A 51 0.69 -2.87 7.06
CA ARG A 51 0.69 -4.09 6.26
C ARG A 51 -0.63 -4.86 6.40
N ALA A 52 -1.14 -4.99 7.62
CA ALA A 52 -2.39 -5.70 7.90
C ALA A 52 -3.62 -5.08 7.20
N PRO A 53 -3.93 -3.77 7.32
CA PRO A 53 -5.05 -3.18 6.59
C PRO A 53 -4.88 -3.23 5.06
N ILE A 54 -3.67 -3.07 4.53
CA ILE A 54 -3.39 -3.25 3.09
C ILE A 54 -3.75 -4.69 2.66
N ARG A 55 -3.24 -5.70 3.38
CA ARG A 55 -3.54 -7.11 3.09
C ARG A 55 -5.03 -7.41 3.19
N ALA A 56 -5.70 -6.93 4.22
CA ALA A 56 -7.12 -7.18 4.42
C ALA A 56 -7.99 -6.59 3.30
N PHE A 57 -7.59 -5.44 2.71
CA PHE A 57 -8.25 -4.91 1.53
C PHE A 57 -8.00 -5.81 0.31
N ILE A 58 -6.73 -6.09 0.01
CA ILE A 58 -6.31 -6.88 -1.15
C ILE A 58 -6.92 -8.28 -1.13
N ASP A 59 -6.90 -8.97 0.01
CA ASP A 59 -7.41 -10.33 0.14
C ASP A 59 -8.93 -10.40 -0.05
N ARG A 60 -9.63 -9.30 0.24
CA ARG A 60 -11.08 -9.18 0.06
C ARG A 60 -11.46 -8.83 -1.38
N THR A 61 -10.69 -7.96 -2.05
CA THR A 61 -11.09 -7.36 -3.33
C THR A 61 -10.33 -7.90 -4.53
N GLY A 62 -9.11 -8.39 -4.32
CA GLY A 62 -8.16 -8.68 -5.40
C GLY A 62 -7.50 -7.43 -6.00
N PHE A 63 -7.79 -6.23 -5.50
CA PHE A 63 -7.21 -4.98 -5.99
C PHE A 63 -6.04 -4.53 -5.14
N GLU A 64 -5.11 -3.84 -5.77
CA GLU A 64 -4.04 -3.15 -5.08
C GLU A 64 -4.53 -2.05 -4.16
N ALA A 65 -3.78 -1.80 -3.09
CA ALA A 65 -3.85 -0.57 -2.34
C ALA A 65 -2.46 0.07 -2.29
N CYS A 66 -2.40 1.39 -2.42
CA CYS A 66 -1.16 2.14 -2.43
C CYS A 66 -1.31 3.51 -1.77
N ALA A 67 -0.19 4.08 -1.33
CA ALA A 67 -0.10 5.43 -0.83
C ALA A 67 1.31 5.99 -0.97
N GLU A 68 1.42 7.32 -0.95
CA GLU A 68 2.68 8.00 -0.64
C GLU A 68 2.80 8.20 0.88
N ILE A 69 4.02 8.08 1.39
CA ILE A 69 4.33 8.28 2.81
C ILE A 69 4.54 9.77 3.06
N GLY A 70 3.87 10.27 4.10
CA GLY A 70 4.04 11.60 4.65
C GLY A 70 4.83 11.56 5.95
N GLN A 71 5.63 12.61 6.18
CA GLN A 71 6.32 12.85 7.43
C GLN A 71 5.89 14.19 8.02
N ALA A 72 5.63 14.21 9.33
CA ALA A 72 5.36 15.45 10.05
C ALA A 72 6.59 16.38 10.04
N PRO A 73 6.41 17.71 10.15
CA PRO A 73 7.52 18.67 10.08
C PRO A 73 8.58 18.48 11.17
N ASP A 74 8.24 17.84 12.27
CA ASP A 74 9.15 17.51 13.36
C ASP A 74 10.03 16.28 13.09
N GLY A 75 9.77 15.55 12.00
CA GLY A 75 10.47 14.33 11.61
C GLY A 75 10.17 13.10 12.48
N LYS A 76 9.17 13.18 13.39
CA LYS A 76 8.92 12.16 14.41
C LYS A 76 7.65 11.36 14.21
N SER A 77 6.75 11.85 13.35
CA SER A 77 5.49 11.19 13.06
C SER A 77 5.34 10.94 11.57
N TRP A 78 4.71 9.82 11.25
CA TRP A 78 4.48 9.36 9.89
C TRP A 78 3.00 9.28 9.61
N GLY A 79 2.61 9.35 8.36
CA GLY A 79 1.21 9.15 7.98
C GLY A 79 1.05 8.96 6.50
N LEU A 80 -0.09 8.42 6.10
CA LEU A 80 -0.44 8.23 4.70
C LEU A 80 -1.96 8.27 4.52
N ILE A 81 -2.39 8.55 3.29
CA ILE A 81 -3.78 8.38 2.87
C ILE A 81 -3.79 7.15 1.98
N LEU A 82 -4.26 6.03 2.52
CA LEU A 82 -4.35 4.78 1.76
C LEU A 82 -5.42 4.93 0.69
N GLY A 83 -5.15 4.45 -0.51
CA GLY A 83 -6.14 4.40 -1.56
C GLY A 83 -5.95 3.26 -2.52
N SER A 84 -6.83 3.18 -3.50
CA SER A 84 -6.83 2.16 -4.54
C SER A 84 -7.35 2.75 -5.83
N SER A 85 -6.75 2.37 -6.96
CA SER A 85 -7.31 2.59 -8.29
C SER A 85 -8.19 1.43 -8.75
N HIS A 86 -8.61 0.54 -7.83
CA HIS A 86 -9.40 -0.67 -8.11
C HIS A 86 -8.84 -1.50 -9.26
N SER A 87 -7.52 -1.60 -9.36
CA SER A 87 -6.84 -2.42 -10.37
C SER A 87 -6.16 -3.60 -9.70
N HIS A 88 -6.18 -4.73 -10.40
CA HIS A 88 -5.48 -5.94 -10.01
C HIS A 88 -3.98 -5.79 -10.26
N ILE A 89 -3.58 -5.10 -11.33
CA ILE A 89 -2.21 -5.11 -11.86
C ILE A 89 -1.30 -3.97 -11.39
N GLY A 90 -1.88 -2.87 -10.92
CA GLY A 90 -1.14 -1.69 -10.54
C GLY A 90 -2.00 -0.72 -9.74
N CYS A 91 -1.36 0.19 -9.02
CA CYS A 91 -2.03 1.23 -8.25
C CYS A 91 -1.47 2.59 -8.60
N ALA A 92 -2.34 3.49 -9.05
CA ALA A 92 -1.93 4.85 -9.34
C ALA A 92 -1.74 5.61 -8.02
N VAL A 93 -0.48 5.77 -7.59
CA VAL A 93 -0.14 6.61 -6.43
C VAL A 93 -0.43 8.07 -6.75
N VAL A 94 -1.24 8.73 -5.92
CA VAL A 94 -1.49 10.17 -6.03
C VAL A 94 -0.37 10.93 -5.33
N VAL A 95 0.59 11.44 -6.09
CA VAL A 95 1.75 12.18 -5.56
C VAL A 95 1.31 13.43 -4.79
N GLY A 96 1.93 13.66 -3.64
CA GLY A 96 1.64 14.74 -2.72
C GLY A 96 0.42 14.50 -1.82
N ARG A 97 -0.30 13.38 -1.99
CA ARG A 97 -1.50 13.06 -1.21
C ARG A 97 -1.12 12.41 0.12
N VAL A 98 -0.76 13.26 1.08
CA VAL A 98 -0.43 12.89 2.45
C VAL A 98 -1.36 13.56 3.46
N PRO A 99 -1.42 13.09 4.73
CA PRO A 99 -2.26 13.72 5.73
C PRO A 99 -1.94 15.21 5.93
N SER A 100 -2.96 15.99 6.28
CA SER A 100 -2.81 17.44 6.47
C SER A 100 -1.68 17.77 7.46
N GLY A 101 -0.86 18.75 7.09
CA GLY A 101 0.29 19.18 7.88
C GLY A 101 1.55 18.31 7.72
N MET A 102 1.48 17.18 7.02
CA MET A 102 2.65 16.37 6.68
C MET A 102 3.24 16.76 5.32
N LYS A 103 4.51 16.41 5.11
CA LYS A 103 5.22 16.59 3.83
C LYS A 103 5.41 15.24 3.14
N PRO A 104 5.22 15.16 1.82
CA PRO A 104 5.53 13.95 1.05
C PRO A 104 7.02 13.61 1.15
N THR A 105 7.34 12.34 1.33
CA THR A 105 8.73 11.86 1.38
C THR A 105 9.26 11.44 0.01
N GLY A 106 8.38 11.28 -0.99
CA GLY A 106 8.72 10.65 -2.28
C GLY A 106 8.87 9.13 -2.19
N VAL A 107 8.57 8.51 -1.04
CA VAL A 107 8.59 7.06 -0.83
C VAL A 107 7.16 6.55 -0.76
N THR A 108 6.89 5.44 -1.44
CA THR A 108 5.56 4.85 -1.54
C THR A 108 5.43 3.55 -0.76
N ILE A 109 4.19 3.10 -0.54
CA ILE A 109 3.90 1.75 -0.07
C ILE A 109 2.72 1.18 -0.87
N HIS A 110 2.81 -0.08 -1.27
CA HIS A 110 1.71 -0.80 -1.91
C HIS A 110 1.67 -2.29 -1.55
N GLY A 111 0.71 -3.03 -2.10
CA GLY A 111 0.63 -4.48 -1.92
C GLY A 111 -0.04 -5.19 -3.11
N HIS A 112 0.49 -6.37 -3.43
CA HIS A 112 0.03 -7.19 -4.55
C HIS A 112 -1.07 -8.20 -4.13
N PRO A 113 -2.11 -8.48 -4.95
CA PRO A 113 -2.98 -9.62 -4.74
C PRO A 113 -2.21 -10.92 -4.91
N ALA A 114 -2.77 -11.99 -4.35
CA ALA A 114 -2.24 -13.33 -4.58
C ALA A 114 -2.23 -13.65 -6.07
N LEU A 115 -1.24 -14.45 -6.50
CA LEU A 115 -1.12 -14.96 -7.86
C LEU A 115 -2.36 -15.79 -8.23
N LYS A 116 -3.34 -15.13 -8.85
CA LYS A 116 -4.56 -15.72 -9.37
C LYS A 116 -4.81 -15.15 -10.75
N ARG A 117 -5.40 -15.96 -11.61
CA ARG A 117 -5.96 -15.50 -12.87
C ARG A 117 -7.12 -14.56 -12.58
N PHE A 118 -7.15 -13.40 -13.24
CA PHE A 118 -8.25 -12.45 -13.17
C PHE A 118 -8.61 -11.97 -14.58
N SER A 119 -9.84 -11.52 -14.74
CA SER A 119 -10.28 -10.82 -15.95
C SER A 119 -9.95 -9.32 -15.79
N PRO A 120 -9.20 -8.72 -16.73
CA PRO A 120 -8.85 -7.29 -16.64
C PRO A 120 -10.10 -6.41 -16.62
N ASN A 121 -10.19 -5.54 -15.62
CA ASN A 121 -11.23 -4.52 -15.54
C ASN A 121 -10.81 -3.25 -16.31
N PRO A 122 -11.67 -2.22 -16.41
CA PRO A 122 -11.33 -1.00 -17.14
C PRO A 122 -10.05 -0.32 -16.66
N ASN A 123 -9.79 -0.29 -15.35
CA ASN A 123 -8.60 0.35 -14.79
C ASN A 123 -7.33 -0.47 -15.09
N ASP A 124 -7.43 -1.80 -15.09
CA ASP A 124 -6.35 -2.67 -15.57
C ASP A 124 -6.02 -2.37 -17.04
N LYS A 125 -7.04 -2.25 -17.89
CA LYS A 125 -6.85 -1.95 -19.32
C LYS A 125 -6.24 -0.57 -19.55
N ILE A 126 -6.61 0.44 -18.76
CA ILE A 126 -5.97 1.76 -18.81
C ILE A 126 -4.47 1.64 -18.47
N LEU A 127 -4.14 0.93 -17.38
CA LEU A 127 -2.76 0.75 -16.95
C LEU A 127 -1.92 -0.07 -17.94
N LEU A 128 -2.52 -1.04 -18.65
CA LEU A 128 -1.86 -1.79 -19.74
C LEU A 128 -1.74 -0.99 -21.05
N GLY A 129 -2.43 0.14 -21.18
CA GLY A 129 -2.60 0.81 -22.46
C GLY A 129 -3.45 0.01 -23.47
N ALA A 130 -4.30 -0.90 -22.99
CA ALA A 130 -5.09 -1.84 -23.79
C ALA A 130 -6.56 -1.42 -23.99
N MET A 131 -6.87 -0.13 -23.81
CA MET A 131 -8.23 0.38 -23.98
C MET A 131 -8.70 0.21 -25.44
N GLY A 132 -9.80 -0.53 -25.64
CA GLY A 132 -10.36 -0.81 -26.96
C GLY A 132 -9.73 -2.00 -27.69
N MET A 133 -8.95 -2.84 -26.99
CA MET A 133 -8.39 -4.08 -27.54
C MET A 133 -9.20 -5.30 -27.05
N ASP A 134 -10.02 -5.88 -27.93
CA ASP A 134 -10.90 -7.03 -27.61
C ASP A 134 -10.12 -8.29 -27.15
N ASP A 135 -8.86 -8.44 -27.60
CA ASP A 135 -8.01 -9.59 -27.24
C ASP A 135 -7.66 -9.65 -25.73
N TYR A 136 -7.77 -8.52 -25.02
CA TYR A 136 -7.49 -8.45 -23.57
C TYR A 136 -8.71 -8.79 -22.70
N ASP A 137 -9.89 -8.97 -23.27
CA ASP A 137 -11.10 -9.39 -22.53
C ASP A 137 -11.11 -10.88 -22.19
N ILE A 138 -10.24 -11.68 -22.83
CA ILE A 138 -10.27 -13.15 -22.79
C ILE A 138 -9.00 -13.78 -22.23
N LEU A 139 -7.93 -13.01 -22.02
CA LEU A 139 -6.67 -13.55 -21.50
C LEU A 139 -6.56 -13.36 -19.98
N PRO A 140 -6.61 -14.44 -19.18
CA PRO A 140 -6.34 -14.33 -17.77
C PRO A 140 -4.89 -13.90 -17.57
N LEU A 141 -4.70 -12.70 -17.04
CA LEU A 141 -3.37 -12.20 -16.71
C LEU A 141 -2.90 -12.84 -15.40
N THR A 142 -1.59 -13.03 -15.30
CA THR A 142 -0.91 -13.42 -14.06
C THR A 142 -0.10 -12.23 -13.60
N ARG A 143 -0.21 -11.89 -12.32
CA ARG A 143 0.47 -10.74 -11.76
C ARG A 143 1.92 -11.04 -11.39
N ALA A 144 2.70 -9.98 -11.12
CA ALA A 144 3.88 -10.03 -10.28
C ALA A 144 3.64 -10.82 -9.00
N ALA A 145 4.67 -11.51 -8.53
CA ALA A 145 4.60 -12.30 -7.32
C ALA A 145 4.25 -11.42 -6.11
N ILE A 146 3.54 -12.01 -5.15
CA ILE A 146 3.02 -11.33 -3.96
C ILE A 146 4.13 -10.76 -3.06
N ASP A 147 5.36 -11.21 -3.28
CA ASP A 147 6.56 -11.01 -2.51
C ASP A 147 7.75 -10.52 -3.36
N HIS A 148 7.50 -9.94 -4.53
CA HIS A 148 8.53 -9.35 -5.38
C HIS A 148 8.05 -8.05 -6.04
N PHE A 149 8.97 -7.13 -6.28
CA PHE A 149 8.68 -5.94 -7.06
C PHE A 149 8.77 -6.26 -8.56
N SER A 150 7.87 -5.65 -9.34
CA SER A 150 7.88 -5.67 -10.80
C SER A 150 8.82 -4.58 -11.35
N PRO A 151 9.19 -4.66 -12.65
CA PRO A 151 9.92 -3.58 -13.31
C PRO A 151 9.25 -2.20 -13.18
N ASP A 152 7.92 -2.15 -13.24
CA ASP A 152 7.16 -0.91 -13.09
C ASP A 152 7.21 -0.36 -11.67
N ASP A 153 7.27 -1.23 -10.66
CA ASP A 153 7.44 -0.80 -9.26
C ASP A 153 8.80 -0.12 -9.05
N PHE A 154 9.87 -0.65 -9.65
CA PHE A 154 11.18 0.02 -9.62
C PHE A 154 11.17 1.35 -10.39
N ALA A 155 10.51 1.39 -11.54
CA ALA A 155 10.38 2.61 -12.34
C ALA A 155 9.58 3.72 -11.62
N GLY A 156 8.69 3.33 -10.69
CA GLY A 156 7.93 4.23 -9.83
C GLY A 156 8.75 4.98 -8.76
N GLY A 157 10.02 4.61 -8.55
CA GLY A 157 10.89 5.18 -7.52
C GLY A 157 10.90 4.37 -6.23
N PRO A 158 11.50 4.86 -5.14
CA PRO A 158 11.66 4.10 -3.90
C PRO A 158 10.31 3.78 -3.23
N GLY A 159 10.22 2.60 -2.63
CA GLY A 159 8.97 2.18 -2.01
C GLY A 159 9.03 0.86 -1.26
N TYR A 160 7.96 0.63 -0.50
CA TYR A 160 7.75 -0.56 0.32
C TYR A 160 6.68 -1.46 -0.29
N LEU A 161 6.88 -2.78 -0.16
CA LEU A 161 5.87 -3.78 -0.50
C LEU A 161 5.35 -4.46 0.77
N ALA A 162 4.03 -4.38 0.97
CA ALA A 162 3.29 -5.05 2.03
C ALA A 162 2.99 -6.50 1.67
N THR A 163 3.90 -7.41 2.02
CA THR A 163 3.75 -8.85 1.76
C THR A 163 3.02 -9.57 2.91
N PRO A 164 2.56 -10.81 2.71
CA PRO A 164 2.07 -11.66 3.80
C PRO A 164 3.12 -11.91 4.89
N ALA A 165 4.41 -12.00 4.52
CA ALA A 165 5.50 -12.37 5.42
C ALA A 165 6.16 -11.17 6.12
N GLY A 166 5.95 -9.95 5.64
CA GLY A 166 6.58 -8.75 6.18
C GLY A 166 6.67 -7.61 5.15
N LEU A 167 7.56 -6.67 5.41
CA LEU A 167 7.83 -5.56 4.50
C LEU A 167 9.09 -5.81 3.69
N LEU A 168 9.02 -5.52 2.39
CA LEU A 168 10.18 -5.36 1.53
C LEU A 168 10.36 -3.89 1.20
N TYR A 169 11.59 -3.47 0.93
CA TYR A 169 11.94 -2.14 0.48
C TYR A 169 12.84 -2.20 -0.75
N GLN A 170 12.66 -1.26 -1.69
CA GLN A 170 13.52 -1.05 -2.85
C GLN A 170 13.77 0.45 -3.07
N ASN A 171 14.88 0.81 -3.73
CA ASN A 171 15.34 2.21 -3.86
C ASN A 171 15.18 2.84 -5.26
N GLY A 172 14.36 2.23 -6.13
CA GLY A 172 14.15 2.60 -7.53
C GLY A 172 15.01 1.81 -8.53
N HIS A 173 15.86 0.89 -8.06
CA HIS A 173 16.73 0.10 -8.92
C HIS A 173 16.44 -1.40 -8.81
N PRO A 174 16.27 -2.12 -9.94
CA PRO A 174 16.13 -3.58 -9.94
C PRO A 174 17.26 -4.27 -9.16
N GLY A 175 16.90 -5.19 -8.28
CA GLY A 175 17.85 -5.90 -7.41
C GLY A 175 18.23 -5.17 -6.11
N SER A 176 17.66 -4.00 -5.84
CA SER A 176 17.82 -3.28 -4.56
C SER A 176 16.91 -3.77 -3.42
N GLU A 177 16.15 -4.84 -3.66
CA GLU A 177 15.15 -5.36 -2.75
C GLU A 177 15.80 -5.82 -1.43
N THR A 178 15.23 -5.39 -0.31
CA THR A 178 15.69 -5.79 1.03
C THR A 178 14.51 -6.09 1.93
N VAL A 179 14.68 -7.10 2.80
CA VAL A 179 13.73 -7.38 3.88
C VAL A 179 13.89 -6.33 4.97
N VAL A 180 12.80 -5.65 5.30
CA VAL A 180 12.80 -4.64 6.36
C VAL A 180 12.73 -5.34 7.71
N LYS A 181 13.74 -5.09 8.55
CA LYS A 181 13.74 -5.55 9.94
C LYS A 181 12.97 -4.56 10.80
N VAL A 182 11.81 -4.97 11.28
CA VAL A 182 11.01 -4.18 12.22
C VAL A 182 11.59 -4.40 13.61
N SER A 183 12.17 -3.35 14.19
CA SER A 183 12.63 -3.43 15.57
C SER A 183 11.41 -3.47 16.48
N THR A 184 11.27 -4.52 17.30
CA THR A 184 10.38 -4.46 18.45
C THR A 184 10.99 -3.47 19.45
N ALA A 185 10.20 -2.50 19.91
CA ALA A 185 10.61 -1.71 21.07
C ALA A 185 10.78 -2.68 22.25
N ALA A 186 11.89 -2.57 22.98
CA ALA A 186 11.99 -3.20 24.29
C ALA A 186 10.90 -2.57 25.17
N LEU A 187 9.99 -3.42 25.68
CA LEU A 187 8.96 -3.03 26.64
C LEU A 187 9.58 -2.48 27.94
#